data_AF-A0A0A0M5T4-F1
#
_entry.id   AF-A0A0A0M5T4-F1
#
_cell.length_a   1.000
_cell.length_b   1.000
_cell.length_c   1.000
_cell.angle_alpha   90.00
_cell.angle_beta   90.00
_cell.angle_gamma   90.00
#
_symmetry.space_group_name_H-M   'P 1'
#
loop_
_entity.id
_entity.type
_entity.pdbx_description
1 polymer ?
#
loop_
_entity_poly.entity_id
_entity_poly.type
_entity_poly.pdbx_seq_one_letter_code
_entity_poly.pdbx_strand_id
1 'polypeptide(L)'
;MPSTKPCLVAAIAAGVALVSLPAAAQQPQAELHIDVATHSAPGMPGMGAAGRLAGMMGGGKASYGMARHPAMPGKYLDLALYNRNRPGTAARQAIPEGARMGPHLDLLPPPRPVETARDANPIANATGQADGGRGRILYYWGCGETVGAGQPREFSFEVRDGEFRTTGDAPAPRAVADAGISAGPEYGLWPNDTHGPMVPADASLRGGHHVTGEALPDSMRFELQQAHDFMPALDVER
;
A
#
# COMPACT_ATOMS: atom_id res chain seq x y z
N MET A 1 -75.34 -39.94 -8.79
CA MET A 1 -74.85 -39.13 -7.64
C MET A 1 -74.65 -40.09 -6.47
N PRO A 2 -73.58 -40.07 -5.65
CA PRO A 2 -72.36 -39.22 -5.58
C PRO A 2 -71.07 -39.99 -6.02
N SER A 3 -70.08 -39.38 -6.67
CA SER A 3 -68.90 -38.64 -6.17
C SER A 3 -67.81 -39.47 -5.45
N THR A 4 -66.69 -39.76 -6.15
CA THR A 4 -65.33 -39.77 -5.57
C THR A 4 -64.21 -39.79 -6.65
N LYS A 5 -63.55 -38.62 -6.73
CA LYS A 5 -62.20 -38.18 -7.16
C LYS A 5 -61.22 -39.09 -7.96
N PRO A 6 -60.49 -38.52 -8.94
CA PRO A 6 -59.47 -39.22 -9.73
C PRO A 6 -58.10 -39.23 -9.04
N CYS A 7 -57.36 -40.33 -9.18
CA CYS A 7 -55.96 -40.44 -8.75
C CYS A 7 -55.05 -40.20 -9.97
N LEU A 8 -54.34 -39.07 -9.95
CA LEU A 8 -53.36 -38.68 -10.96
C LEU A 8 -52.12 -39.59 -10.87
N VAL A 9 -51.73 -40.22 -11.98
CA VAL A 9 -50.42 -40.89 -12.13
C VAL A 9 -49.45 -39.87 -12.71
N ALA A 10 -48.45 -39.46 -11.92
CA ALA A 10 -47.40 -38.55 -12.35
C ALA A 10 -46.24 -39.35 -12.98
N ALA A 11 -45.96 -39.09 -14.26
CA ALA A 11 -44.77 -39.59 -14.96
C ALA A 11 -43.57 -38.68 -14.63
N ILE A 12 -42.52 -39.25 -14.05
CA ILE A 12 -41.27 -38.53 -13.73
C ILE A 12 -40.41 -38.51 -14.99
N ALA A 13 -40.26 -37.32 -15.59
CA ALA A 13 -39.26 -37.07 -16.63
C ALA A 13 -37.91 -36.71 -15.97
N ALA A 14 -36.89 -37.53 -16.17
CA ALA A 14 -35.52 -37.26 -15.72
C ALA A 14 -34.88 -36.19 -16.63
N GLY A 15 -34.83 -34.95 -16.15
CA GLY A 15 -34.08 -33.87 -16.80
C GLY A 15 -32.60 -33.98 -16.49
N VAL A 16 -31.77 -34.13 -17.53
CA VAL A 16 -30.31 -34.04 -17.45
C VAL A 16 -29.93 -32.58 -17.20
N ALA A 17 -29.50 -32.26 -15.99
CA ALA A 17 -28.94 -30.95 -15.66
C ALA A 17 -27.50 -30.88 -16.19
N LEU A 18 -27.27 -30.07 -17.23
CA LEU A 18 -25.94 -29.65 -17.64
C LEU A 18 -25.37 -28.71 -16.58
N VAL A 19 -24.46 -29.22 -15.75
CA VAL A 19 -23.69 -28.40 -14.82
C VAL A 19 -22.64 -27.62 -15.63
N SER A 20 -22.85 -26.32 -15.79
CA SER A 20 -21.86 -25.40 -16.35
C SER A 20 -20.68 -25.29 -15.39
N LEU A 21 -19.52 -25.85 -15.75
CA LEU A 21 -18.26 -25.60 -15.06
C LEU A 21 -17.89 -24.12 -15.18
N PRO A 22 -17.36 -23.48 -14.13
CA PRO A 22 -16.88 -22.11 -14.22
C PRO A 22 -15.73 -22.07 -15.23
N ALA A 23 -15.83 -21.17 -16.21
CA ALA A 23 -14.75 -20.90 -17.14
C ALA A 23 -13.50 -20.51 -16.34
N ALA A 24 -12.38 -21.21 -16.58
CA ALA A 24 -11.10 -20.83 -16.01
C ALA A 24 -10.80 -19.39 -16.44
N ALA A 25 -10.79 -18.46 -15.48
CA ALA A 25 -10.48 -17.06 -15.75
C ALA A 25 -9.08 -17.00 -16.38
N GLN A 26 -9.01 -16.55 -17.63
CA GLN A 26 -7.72 -16.29 -18.27
C GLN A 26 -6.98 -15.24 -17.44
N GLN A 27 -5.76 -15.58 -17.01
CA GLN A 27 -4.92 -14.64 -16.27
C GLN A 27 -4.63 -13.41 -17.15
N PRO A 28 -4.72 -12.20 -16.58
CA PRO A 28 -4.57 -10.96 -17.34
C PRO A 28 -3.18 -10.89 -18.00
N GLN A 29 -3.12 -10.33 -19.21
CA GLN A 29 -1.87 -10.10 -19.94
C GLN A 29 -0.96 -9.11 -19.22
N ALA A 30 -1.55 -8.10 -18.59
CA ALA A 30 -0.87 -7.10 -17.79
C ALA A 30 -1.78 -6.65 -16.64
N GLU A 31 -1.18 -6.29 -15.53
CA GLU A 31 -1.87 -5.88 -14.30
C GLU A 31 -1.18 -4.65 -13.72
N LEU A 32 -1.96 -3.61 -13.43
CA LEU A 32 -1.47 -2.41 -12.75
C LEU A 32 -2.05 -2.38 -11.34
N HIS A 33 -1.17 -2.36 -10.34
CA HIS A 33 -1.49 -2.12 -8.95
C HIS A 33 -1.28 -0.65 -8.62
N ILE A 34 -2.24 -0.05 -7.93
CA ILE A 34 -2.22 1.36 -7.53
C ILE A 34 -2.53 1.41 -6.04
N ASP A 35 -1.52 1.70 -5.22
CA ASP A 35 -1.70 1.96 -3.80
C ASP A 35 -1.72 3.47 -3.57
N VAL A 36 -2.79 3.98 -2.95
CA VAL A 36 -3.01 5.40 -2.70
C VAL A 36 -3.23 5.61 -1.21
N ALA A 37 -2.45 6.48 -0.59
CA ALA A 37 -2.60 6.80 0.81
C ALA A 37 -2.55 8.30 1.09
N THR A 38 -3.34 8.71 2.08
CA THR A 38 -3.28 10.04 2.69
C THR A 38 -3.01 9.84 4.17
N HIS A 39 -1.88 10.32 4.65
CA HIS A 39 -1.49 10.23 6.04
C HIS A 39 -1.62 11.60 6.70
N SER A 40 -2.24 11.64 7.87
CA SER A 40 -2.43 12.86 8.66
C SER A 40 -2.12 12.58 10.13
N ALA A 41 -1.60 13.58 10.82
CA ALA A 41 -1.31 13.51 12.25
C ALA A 41 -2.12 14.60 13.00
N PRO A 42 -2.77 14.28 14.13
CA PRO A 42 -3.48 15.26 14.95
C PRO A 42 -2.57 16.44 15.34
N GLY A 43 -3.07 17.66 15.22
CA GLY A 43 -2.29 18.88 15.51
C GLY A 43 -1.25 19.27 14.44
N MET A 44 -1.09 18.45 13.39
CA MET A 44 -0.30 18.78 12.19
C MET A 44 -1.15 18.64 10.92
N PRO A 45 -2.23 19.44 10.77
CA PRO A 45 -3.02 19.43 9.55
C PRO A 45 -2.16 19.93 8.40
N GLY A 46 -1.98 19.08 7.39
CA GLY A 46 -1.37 19.40 6.10
C GLY A 46 -0.24 20.41 6.21
N MET A 47 0.91 20.00 6.76
CA MET A 47 2.09 20.85 6.77
C MET A 47 2.52 21.16 5.33
N GLY A 48 1.92 22.17 4.71
CA GLY A 48 2.18 22.54 3.33
C GLY A 48 3.66 22.92 3.14
N ALA A 49 4.02 24.16 3.46
CA ALA A 49 5.40 24.63 3.33
C ALA A 49 6.35 24.00 4.38
N ALA A 50 5.88 23.73 5.59
CA ALA A 50 6.69 23.13 6.66
C ALA A 50 6.98 21.64 6.43
N GLY A 51 6.06 20.90 5.81
CA GLY A 51 6.23 19.49 5.45
C GLY A 51 7.08 19.35 4.20
N ARG A 52 7.01 20.32 3.27
CA ARG A 52 8.00 20.46 2.19
C ARG A 52 9.40 20.74 2.72
N LEU A 53 9.55 21.59 3.74
CA LEU A 53 10.84 21.87 4.38
C LEU A 53 11.37 20.66 5.16
N ALA A 54 10.51 19.97 5.91
CA ALA A 54 10.85 18.73 6.61
C ALA A 54 11.20 17.59 5.62
N GLY A 55 10.50 17.50 4.49
CA GLY A 55 10.81 16.57 3.40
C GLY A 55 12.11 16.88 2.68
N MET A 56 12.45 18.17 2.51
CA MET A 56 13.76 18.60 1.99
C MET A 56 14.90 18.39 2.99
N MET A 57 14.66 18.59 4.30
CA MET A 57 15.66 18.34 5.35
C MET A 57 15.82 16.86 5.69
N GLY A 58 14.79 16.04 5.45
CA GLY A 58 14.76 14.62 5.79
C GLY A 58 15.46 13.71 4.78
N GLY A 59 15.90 14.22 3.62
CA GLY A 59 16.77 13.51 2.67
C GLY A 59 16.22 12.19 2.09
N GLY A 60 15.00 11.77 2.45
CA GLY A 60 14.39 10.53 1.98
C GLY A 60 13.95 10.67 0.54
N LYS A 61 14.60 9.92 -0.36
CA LYS A 61 14.09 9.72 -1.72
C LYS A 61 12.78 8.95 -1.64
N ALA A 62 11.78 9.33 -2.43
CA ALA A 62 10.56 8.54 -2.53
C ALA A 62 10.92 7.16 -3.10
N SER A 63 10.46 6.11 -2.43
CA SER A 63 10.62 4.72 -2.83
C SER A 63 9.26 4.04 -2.90
N TYR A 64 9.13 3.04 -3.77
CA TYR A 64 7.96 2.17 -3.78
C TYR A 64 7.71 1.52 -2.41
N GLY A 65 6.44 1.42 -2.02
CA GLY A 65 5.96 0.80 -0.78
C GLY A 65 5.63 1.80 0.32
N MET A 66 5.91 3.09 0.12
CA MET A 66 5.66 4.14 1.11
C MET A 66 4.17 4.44 1.29
N ALA A 67 3.30 4.14 0.33
CA ALA A 67 1.85 4.29 0.48
C ALA A 67 1.29 3.31 1.51
N ARG A 68 1.92 2.14 1.69
CA ARG A 68 1.52 1.14 2.70
C ARG A 68 2.06 1.46 4.09
N HIS A 69 3.21 2.13 4.14
CA HIS A 69 3.89 2.49 5.39
C HIS A 69 4.28 3.98 5.40
N PRO A 70 3.30 4.90 5.38
CA PRO A 70 3.59 6.32 5.39
C PRO A 70 4.21 6.73 6.72
N ALA A 71 5.43 7.26 6.68
CA ALA A 71 6.17 7.68 7.87
C ALA A 71 5.85 9.13 8.29
N MET A 72 5.34 9.96 7.38
CA MET A 72 5.11 11.39 7.59
C MET A 72 3.72 11.80 7.09
N PRO A 73 3.14 12.92 7.59
CA PRO A 73 1.92 13.46 7.02
C PRO A 73 2.10 13.84 5.55
N GLY A 74 1.16 13.44 4.69
CA GLY A 74 1.26 13.71 3.26
C GLY A 74 0.42 12.77 2.40
N LYS A 75 0.56 12.93 1.09
CA LYS A 75 0.00 12.04 0.07
C LYS A 75 1.07 11.09 -0.42
N TYR A 76 0.69 9.85 -0.69
CA TYR A 76 1.57 8.78 -1.13
C TYR A 76 0.88 8.00 -2.24
N LEU A 77 1.63 7.69 -3.28
CA LEU A 77 1.18 6.90 -4.41
C LEU A 77 2.27 5.90 -4.72
N ASP A 78 1.90 4.63 -4.84
CA ASP A 78 2.78 3.58 -5.36
C ASP A 78 2.09 2.92 -6.55
N LEU A 79 2.87 2.68 -7.60
CA LEU A 79 2.44 2.02 -8.82
C LEU A 79 3.33 0.82 -9.07
N ALA A 80 2.72 -0.31 -9.39
CA ALA A 80 3.42 -1.52 -9.79
C ALA A 80 2.73 -2.17 -10.98
N LEU A 81 3.41 -2.19 -12.11
CA LEU A 81 2.94 -2.78 -13.35
C LEU A 81 3.60 -4.12 -13.57
N TYR A 82 2.81 -5.18 -13.62
CA TYR A 82 3.22 -6.48 -14.13
C TYR A 82 2.83 -6.61 -15.61
N ASN A 83 3.79 -6.97 -16.45
CA ASN A 83 3.57 -7.26 -17.86
C ASN A 83 4.00 -8.70 -18.13
N ARG A 84 3.04 -9.61 -18.32
CA ARG A 84 3.32 -11.04 -18.48
C ARG A 84 4.15 -11.34 -19.74
N ASN A 85 3.90 -10.59 -20.81
CA ASN A 85 4.55 -10.82 -22.10
C ASN A 85 5.97 -10.26 -22.13
N ARG A 86 6.24 -9.20 -21.36
CA ARG A 86 7.55 -8.54 -21.25
C ARG A 86 7.83 -8.09 -19.80
N PRO A 87 8.10 -9.02 -18.88
CA PRO A 87 8.31 -8.68 -17.47
C PRO A 87 9.54 -7.78 -17.29
N GLY A 88 9.47 -6.85 -16.33
CA GLY A 88 10.57 -5.94 -15.97
C GLY A 88 10.92 -4.91 -17.06
N THR A 89 10.07 -4.71 -18.06
CA THR A 89 10.26 -3.67 -19.06
C THR A 89 9.75 -2.31 -18.58
N ALA A 90 10.40 -1.24 -19.02
CA ALA A 90 9.98 0.11 -18.70
C ALA A 90 8.61 0.42 -19.36
N ALA A 91 7.79 1.17 -18.64
CA ALA A 91 6.48 1.62 -19.10
C ALA A 91 6.22 3.06 -18.63
N ARG A 92 5.12 3.64 -19.12
CA ARG A 92 4.68 4.99 -18.73
C ARG A 92 3.21 4.97 -18.40
N GLN A 93 2.85 5.59 -17.28
CA GLN A 93 1.47 5.90 -16.96
C GLN A 93 1.23 7.39 -17.22
N ALA A 94 0.45 7.70 -18.26
CA ALA A 94 -0.11 9.04 -18.42
C ALA A 94 -1.08 9.32 -17.26
N ILE A 95 -0.96 10.51 -16.67
CA ILE A 95 -1.74 10.93 -15.50
C ILE A 95 -2.54 12.21 -15.83
N PRO A 96 -3.67 12.45 -15.15
CA PRO A 96 -4.43 13.68 -15.34
C PRO A 96 -3.62 14.90 -14.91
N GLU A 97 -3.89 16.06 -15.52
CA GLU A 97 -3.23 17.33 -15.18
C GLU A 97 -3.35 17.67 -13.68
N GLY A 98 -4.49 17.32 -13.08
CA GLY A 98 -4.76 17.49 -11.65
C GLY A 98 -3.80 16.74 -10.74
N ALA A 99 -3.06 15.73 -11.24
CA ALA A 99 -2.05 15.01 -10.46
C ALA A 99 -0.82 15.88 -10.18
N ARG A 100 -0.56 16.93 -10.98
CA ARG A 100 0.55 17.89 -10.80
C ARG A 100 1.94 17.27 -10.71
N MET A 101 2.13 16.10 -11.32
CA MET A 101 3.41 15.38 -11.36
C MET A 101 3.99 15.28 -12.78
N GLY A 102 3.54 16.15 -13.68
CA GLY A 102 3.87 16.10 -15.11
C GLY A 102 2.88 15.27 -15.91
N PRO A 103 3.13 15.08 -17.22
CA PRO A 103 2.20 14.39 -18.12
C PRO A 103 2.20 12.86 -17.99
N HIS A 104 3.28 12.28 -17.45
CA HIS A 104 3.40 10.85 -17.22
C HIS A 104 4.35 10.53 -16.06
N LEU A 105 4.15 9.36 -15.47
CA LEU A 105 5.06 8.73 -14.52
C LEU A 105 5.79 7.59 -15.22
N ASP A 106 7.12 7.60 -15.19
CA ASP A 106 7.94 6.51 -15.71
C ASP A 106 7.96 5.36 -14.70
N LEU A 107 7.56 4.17 -15.17
CA LEU A 107 7.57 2.93 -14.40
C LEU A 107 8.84 2.15 -14.77
N LEU A 108 9.73 1.95 -13.81
CA LEU A 108 11.03 1.30 -14.03
C LEU A 108 11.19 0.10 -13.10
N PRO A 109 11.80 -1.00 -13.56
CA PRO A 109 12.10 -2.12 -12.68
C PRO A 109 12.99 -1.67 -11.52
N PRO A 110 12.77 -2.21 -10.30
CA PRO A 110 13.64 -1.90 -9.19
C PRO A 110 15.08 -2.31 -9.55
N PRO A 111 16.09 -1.60 -9.01
CA PRO A 111 17.45 -2.10 -9.06
C PRO A 111 17.48 -3.52 -8.53
N ARG A 112 18.18 -4.42 -9.23
CA ARG A 112 18.42 -5.76 -8.68
C ARG A 112 19.04 -5.59 -7.30
N PRO A 113 18.51 -6.24 -6.25
CA PRO A 113 19.13 -6.21 -4.94
C PRO A 113 20.59 -6.60 -5.10
N VAL A 114 21.50 -5.66 -4.84
CA VAL A 114 22.89 -6.01 -4.62
C VAL A 114 22.87 -6.84 -3.34
N GLU A 115 23.41 -8.06 -3.35
CA GLU A 115 23.65 -8.84 -2.14
C GLU A 115 24.65 -8.10 -1.26
N THR A 116 24.19 -7.07 -0.56
CA THR A 116 24.98 -6.36 0.44
C THR A 116 24.10 -6.06 1.64
N ALA A 117 24.55 -6.59 2.77
CA ALA A 117 24.06 -6.43 4.14
C ALA A 117 22.76 -7.16 4.49
N ARG A 118 22.89 -8.47 4.71
CA ARG A 118 22.03 -9.24 5.64
C ARG A 118 22.27 -8.87 7.12
N ASP A 119 23.04 -7.82 7.41
CA ASP A 119 23.48 -7.47 8.77
C ASP A 119 22.97 -6.11 9.26
N ALA A 120 21.83 -5.63 8.74
CA ALA A 120 21.17 -4.46 9.31
C ALA A 120 20.07 -4.93 10.27
N ASN A 121 20.33 -4.84 11.58
CA ASN A 121 19.30 -5.01 12.60
C ASN A 121 18.17 -3.98 12.32
N PRO A 122 16.97 -4.40 11.92
CA PRO A 122 15.91 -3.49 11.47
C PRO A 122 15.43 -2.54 12.57
N ILE A 123 15.69 -2.88 13.84
CA ILE A 123 15.34 -2.04 15.00
C ILE A 123 16.32 -0.86 15.13
N ALA A 124 17.61 -1.05 14.82
CA ALA A 124 18.63 0.01 14.96
C ALA A 124 18.38 1.18 14.00
N ASN A 125 17.93 0.89 12.77
CA ASN A 125 17.60 1.90 11.76
C ASN A 125 16.28 2.63 12.05
N ALA A 126 15.32 1.98 12.71
CA ALA A 126 14.02 2.57 13.04
C ALA A 126 14.11 3.66 14.12
N THR A 127 15.15 3.63 14.96
CA THR A 127 15.30 4.57 16.08
C THR A 127 16.26 5.73 15.82
N GLY A 128 17.11 5.66 14.78
CA GLY A 128 18.07 6.74 14.48
C GLY A 128 18.98 7.11 15.67
N GLN A 129 19.18 6.18 16.62
CA GLN A 129 19.77 6.48 17.91
C GLN A 129 21.30 6.46 17.79
N ALA A 130 21.94 7.58 18.10
CA ALA A 130 23.39 7.65 18.24
C ALA A 130 23.91 6.74 19.37
N ASP A 131 25.19 6.36 19.31
CA ASP A 131 25.86 5.63 20.40
C ASP A 131 25.62 6.31 21.75
N GLY A 132 25.22 5.53 22.75
CA GLY A 132 24.83 6.02 24.09
C GLY A 132 23.33 6.32 24.26
N GLY A 133 22.52 6.16 23.21
CA GLY A 133 21.07 6.30 23.30
C GLY A 133 20.43 5.26 24.22
N ARG A 134 19.77 5.72 25.29
CA ARG A 134 18.90 4.89 26.15
C ARG A 134 17.47 5.34 26.04
N GLY A 135 16.54 4.38 26.06
CA GLY A 135 15.12 4.68 26.04
C GLY A 135 14.27 3.61 26.70
N ARG A 136 13.06 3.99 27.10
CA ARG A 136 12.04 3.09 27.61
C ARG A 136 10.71 3.39 26.94
N ILE A 137 10.05 2.34 26.45
CA ILE A 137 8.75 2.36 25.81
C ILE A 137 7.76 1.66 26.73
N LEU A 138 6.61 2.31 26.97
CA LEU A 138 5.51 1.78 27.79
C LEU A 138 4.31 1.51 26.88
N TYR A 139 3.88 0.26 26.79
CA TYR A 139 2.73 -0.13 25.98
C TYR A 139 1.46 -0.22 26.84
N TYR A 140 0.43 0.54 26.43
CA TYR A 140 -0.91 0.51 27.00
C TYR A 140 -1.93 0.07 25.92
N TRP A 141 -3.03 -0.55 26.31
CA TRP A 141 -4.10 -1.04 25.46
C TRP A 141 -5.46 -1.07 26.17
N GLY A 142 -6.53 -0.94 25.38
CA GLY A 142 -7.92 -0.94 25.86
C GLY A 142 -8.57 0.43 25.85
N CYS A 143 -9.88 0.48 26.14
CA CYS A 143 -10.68 1.70 26.21
C CYS A 143 -11.27 1.80 27.62
N GLY A 144 -10.58 2.47 28.54
CA GLY A 144 -11.02 2.65 29.91
C GLY A 144 -10.25 3.77 30.61
N GLU A 145 -10.84 4.36 31.64
CA GLU A 145 -10.24 5.46 32.40
C GLU A 145 -9.07 4.99 33.30
N THR A 146 -9.03 3.70 33.62
CA THR A 146 -7.98 3.08 34.43
C THR A 146 -7.18 2.07 33.63
N VAL A 147 -5.87 2.04 33.84
CA VAL A 147 -4.97 1.04 33.25
C VAL A 147 -5.31 -0.34 33.81
N GLY A 148 -5.63 -1.28 32.93
CA GLY A 148 -5.99 -2.64 33.30
C GLY A 148 -4.81 -3.45 33.86
N ALA A 149 -5.10 -4.58 34.52
CA ALA A 149 -4.07 -5.47 35.03
C ALA A 149 -3.12 -5.95 33.92
N GLY A 150 -1.81 -6.03 34.23
CA GLY A 150 -0.77 -6.44 33.28
C GLY A 150 -0.24 -5.33 32.37
N GLN A 151 -0.61 -4.07 32.64
CA GLN A 151 -0.17 -2.88 31.90
C GLN A 151 0.51 -1.85 32.81
N PRO A 152 1.46 -1.05 32.29
CA PRO A 152 2.03 -1.13 30.94
C PRO A 152 2.96 -2.34 30.77
N ARG A 153 3.14 -2.79 29.53
CA ARG A 153 4.32 -3.61 29.20
C ARG A 153 5.49 -2.69 28.94
N GLU A 154 6.60 -2.91 29.65
CA GLU A 154 7.80 -2.11 29.49
C GLU A 154 8.78 -2.79 28.54
N PHE A 155 9.33 -2.01 27.61
CA PHE A 155 10.45 -2.38 26.76
C PHE A 155 11.52 -1.30 26.90
N SER A 156 12.72 -1.67 27.33
CA SER A 156 13.86 -0.77 27.40
C SER A 156 14.93 -1.15 26.40
N PHE A 157 15.64 -0.13 25.92
CA PHE A 157 16.76 -0.31 25.02
C PHE A 157 17.92 0.59 25.40
N GLU A 158 19.12 0.12 25.08
CA GLU A 158 20.37 0.84 25.20
C GLU A 158 21.26 0.54 24.00
N VAL A 159 21.84 1.58 23.40
CA VAL A 159 22.88 1.46 22.38
C VAL A 159 24.24 1.70 23.03
N ARG A 160 25.11 0.68 23.03
CA ARG A 160 26.52 0.79 23.47
C ARG A 160 27.42 0.15 22.43
N ASP A 161 28.45 0.88 22.02
CA ASP A 161 29.46 0.38 21.07
C ASP A 161 28.83 -0.14 19.75
N GLY A 162 27.77 0.51 19.27
CA GLY A 162 26.96 0.06 18.13
C GLY A 162 26.06 -1.15 18.40
N GLU A 163 26.09 -1.74 19.59
CA GLU A 163 25.26 -2.88 19.97
C GLU A 163 23.93 -2.43 20.61
N PHE A 164 22.82 -2.90 20.05
CA PHE A 164 21.48 -2.64 20.56
C PHE A 164 21.07 -3.70 21.58
N ARG A 165 21.10 -3.34 22.86
CA ARG A 165 20.72 -4.20 23.97
C ARG A 165 19.30 -3.89 24.42
N THR A 166 18.47 -4.91 24.59
CA THR A 166 17.06 -4.76 24.97
C THR A 166 16.74 -5.51 26.25
N THR A 167 15.73 -5.06 26.98
CA THR A 167 15.20 -5.75 28.14
C THR A 167 13.68 -5.56 28.19
N GLY A 168 12.95 -6.61 28.59
CA GLY A 168 11.50 -6.64 28.54
C GLY A 168 10.96 -7.13 27.19
N ASP A 169 9.64 -7.23 27.10
CA ASP A 169 8.97 -7.79 25.92
C ASP A 169 8.16 -6.72 25.21
N ALA A 170 8.51 -6.46 23.94
CA ALA A 170 7.63 -5.72 23.05
C ALA A 170 6.40 -6.60 22.71
N PRO A 171 5.16 -6.06 22.76
CA PRO A 171 4.00 -6.77 22.25
C PRO A 171 4.24 -7.14 20.79
N ALA A 172 4.09 -8.41 20.44
CA ALA A 172 4.07 -8.81 19.04
C ALA A 172 2.83 -8.17 18.39
N PRO A 173 2.98 -7.31 17.38
CA PRO A 173 1.83 -6.81 16.66
C PRO A 173 1.10 -8.01 16.05
N ARG A 174 -0.23 -7.97 16.07
CA ARG A 174 -0.99 -8.92 15.26
C ARG A 174 -0.65 -8.62 13.80
N ALA A 175 0.00 -9.57 13.14
CA ALA A 175 0.28 -9.48 11.72
C ALA A 175 -1.07 -9.43 11.00
N VAL A 176 -1.38 -8.28 10.42
CA VAL A 176 -2.42 -8.20 9.38
C VAL A 176 -1.75 -8.73 8.12
N ALA A 177 -2.40 -9.67 7.42
CA ALA A 177 -1.88 -10.11 6.13
C ALA A 177 -1.71 -8.87 5.24
N ASP A 178 -0.51 -8.66 4.70
CA ASP A 178 -0.31 -7.61 3.71
C ASP A 178 -1.23 -7.92 2.53
N ALA A 179 -2.16 -7.01 2.25
CA ALA A 179 -3.12 -7.16 1.16
C ALA A 179 -2.51 -6.77 -0.19
N GLY A 180 -1.33 -6.17 -0.19
CA GLY A 180 -0.69 -5.70 -1.41
C GLY A 180 0.34 -6.68 -1.96
N ILE A 181 0.78 -6.40 -3.19
CA ILE A 181 1.79 -7.22 -3.88
C ILE A 181 3.20 -6.97 -3.34
N SER A 182 4.01 -8.04 -3.29
CA SER A 182 5.46 -7.94 -3.15
C SER A 182 6.08 -7.78 -4.53
N ALA A 183 6.34 -6.54 -4.93
CA ALA A 183 6.82 -6.26 -6.29
C ALA A 183 8.32 -6.55 -6.44
N GLY A 184 8.65 -7.54 -7.27
CA GLY A 184 10.03 -7.90 -7.63
C GLY A 184 10.55 -7.22 -8.91
N PRO A 185 11.72 -7.63 -9.41
CA PRO A 185 12.34 -7.13 -10.65
C PRO A 185 11.49 -7.25 -11.92
N GLU A 186 10.47 -8.09 -11.90
CA GLU A 186 9.50 -8.32 -12.97
C GLU A 186 8.45 -7.21 -13.11
N TYR A 187 8.36 -6.29 -12.13
CA TYR A 187 7.45 -5.16 -12.14
C TYR A 187 8.13 -3.88 -12.62
N GLY A 188 7.40 -3.02 -13.31
CA GLY A 188 7.76 -1.60 -13.46
C GLY A 188 7.17 -0.79 -12.31
N LEU A 189 8.00 -0.04 -11.59
CA LEU A 189 7.64 0.65 -10.35
C LEU A 189 7.70 2.17 -10.45
N TRP A 190 6.81 2.82 -9.70
CA TRP A 190 6.92 4.20 -9.30
C TRP A 190 6.47 4.36 -7.83
N PRO A 191 7.13 5.18 -7.01
CA PRO A 191 8.36 5.93 -7.29
C PRO A 191 9.56 5.01 -7.54
N ASN A 192 10.58 5.50 -8.25
CA ASN A 192 11.83 4.79 -8.49
C ASN A 192 13.04 5.72 -8.33
N ASP A 193 14.25 5.15 -8.32
CA ASP A 193 15.50 5.85 -8.01
C ASP A 193 15.84 7.00 -8.97
N THR A 194 15.28 6.96 -10.18
CA THR A 194 15.50 7.97 -11.22
C THR A 194 14.42 9.04 -11.20
N HIS A 195 13.18 8.65 -10.86
CA HIS A 195 12.00 9.51 -10.88
C HIS A 195 11.05 9.20 -9.73
N GLY A 196 10.85 10.19 -8.86
CA GLY A 196 9.95 10.07 -7.72
C GLY A 196 9.88 11.36 -6.89
N PRO A 197 9.30 12.45 -7.41
CA PRO A 197 8.98 13.58 -6.55
C PRO A 197 7.97 13.13 -5.49
N MET A 198 8.03 13.77 -4.32
CA MET A 198 6.97 13.66 -3.33
C MET A 198 5.63 14.05 -3.99
N VAL A 199 4.56 13.29 -3.70
CA VAL A 199 3.24 13.61 -4.23
C VAL A 199 2.80 14.99 -3.71
N PRO A 200 2.45 15.94 -4.59
CA PRO A 200 2.00 17.26 -4.16
C PRO A 200 0.77 17.21 -3.25
N ALA A 201 0.70 18.10 -2.25
CA ALA A 201 -0.42 18.18 -1.32
C ALA A 201 -1.77 18.43 -2.02
N ASP A 202 -1.77 19.14 -3.15
CA ASP A 202 -2.92 19.47 -3.98
C ASP A 202 -3.08 18.54 -5.20
N ALA A 203 -2.37 17.41 -5.24
CA ALA A 203 -2.52 16.41 -6.29
C ALA A 203 -3.90 15.72 -6.23
N SER A 204 -4.46 15.44 -7.40
CA SER A 204 -5.66 14.65 -7.60
C SER A 204 -5.44 13.61 -8.68
N LEU A 205 -5.84 12.37 -8.42
CA LEU A 205 -5.78 11.27 -9.39
C LEU A 205 -7.02 11.24 -10.30
N ARG A 206 -7.97 12.16 -10.13
CA ARG A 206 -9.22 12.15 -10.89
C ARG A 206 -9.01 12.44 -12.36
N GLY A 207 -9.67 11.66 -13.21
CA GLY A 207 -9.61 11.79 -14.66
C GLY A 207 -8.97 10.58 -15.32
N GLY A 208 -8.56 10.76 -16.58
CA GLY A 208 -8.04 9.69 -17.43
C GLY A 208 -6.61 9.30 -17.14
N HIS A 209 -6.37 7.99 -17.17
CA HIS A 209 -5.07 7.34 -17.05
C HIS A 209 -4.87 6.41 -18.24
N HIS A 210 -3.62 6.26 -18.67
CA HIS A 210 -3.27 5.35 -19.75
C HIS A 210 -1.87 4.80 -19.54
N VAL A 211 -1.74 3.47 -19.47
CA VAL A 211 -0.45 2.80 -19.39
C VAL A 211 0.00 2.39 -20.78
N THR A 212 1.23 2.78 -21.13
CA THR A 212 1.87 2.45 -22.41
C THR A 212 3.24 1.84 -22.16
N GLY A 213 3.64 0.92 -23.03
CA GLY A 213 4.87 0.14 -22.85
C GLY A 213 4.94 -1.00 -23.85
N GLU A 214 6.07 -1.68 -23.91
CA GLU A 214 6.27 -2.77 -24.86
C GLU A 214 5.32 -3.94 -24.57
N ALA A 215 4.60 -4.41 -25.59
CA ALA A 215 3.65 -5.54 -25.49
C ALA A 215 2.52 -5.37 -24.45
N LEU A 216 2.23 -4.13 -24.02
CA LEU A 216 1.03 -3.80 -23.28
C LEU A 216 -0.15 -3.61 -24.25
N PRO A 217 -1.37 -4.04 -23.88
CA PRO A 217 -2.54 -3.79 -24.70
C PRO A 217 -2.96 -2.32 -24.60
N ASP A 218 -3.35 -1.72 -25.74
CA ASP A 218 -3.84 -0.33 -25.81
C ASP A 218 -5.07 -0.07 -24.91
N SER A 219 -5.75 -1.14 -24.47
CA SER A 219 -6.89 -1.09 -23.58
C SER A 219 -6.54 -0.81 -22.11
N MET A 220 -5.26 -0.69 -21.72
CA MET A 220 -4.87 -0.24 -20.36
C MET A 220 -5.13 1.26 -20.17
N ARG A 221 -6.39 1.66 -20.35
CA ARG A 221 -6.92 3.02 -20.21
C ARG A 221 -8.09 2.97 -19.26
N PHE A 222 -8.12 3.87 -18.29
CA PHE A 222 -9.16 3.91 -17.28
C PHE A 222 -9.33 5.33 -16.76
N GLU A 223 -10.45 5.59 -16.09
CA GLU A 223 -10.69 6.84 -15.39
C GLU A 223 -10.85 6.58 -13.90
N LEU A 224 -10.22 7.42 -13.07
CA LEU A 224 -10.44 7.42 -11.64
C LEU A 224 -11.42 8.53 -11.27
N GLN A 225 -12.40 8.17 -10.46
CA GLN A 225 -13.41 9.10 -9.94
C GLN A 225 -13.02 9.59 -8.54
N GLN A 226 -13.80 10.51 -7.97
CA GLN A 226 -13.55 11.10 -6.65
C GLN A 226 -13.40 10.06 -5.54
N ALA A 227 -14.10 8.93 -5.64
CA ALA A 227 -14.03 7.83 -4.66
C ALA A 227 -12.69 7.08 -4.67
N HIS A 228 -11.87 7.28 -5.70
CA HIS A 228 -10.55 6.67 -5.86
C HIS A 228 -9.43 7.73 -5.90
N ASP A 229 -9.73 8.93 -5.41
CA ASP A 229 -8.75 10.01 -5.25
C ASP A 229 -8.13 9.98 -3.84
N PHE A 230 -7.10 10.80 -3.62
CA PHE A 230 -6.60 11.07 -2.28
C PHE A 230 -7.71 11.58 -1.37
N MET A 231 -7.72 11.10 -0.13
CA MET A 231 -8.68 11.57 0.86
C MET A 231 -8.41 13.05 1.20
N PRO A 232 -9.46 13.83 1.48
CA PRO A 232 -9.28 15.17 2.01
C PRO A 232 -8.61 15.12 3.39
N ALA A 233 -8.03 16.24 3.80
CA ALA A 233 -7.53 16.37 5.18
C ALA A 233 -8.68 16.16 6.16
N LEU A 234 -8.40 15.49 7.28
CA LEU A 234 -9.37 15.34 8.37
C LEU A 234 -9.67 16.72 8.96
N ASP A 235 -10.94 17.10 8.92
CA ASP A 235 -11.44 18.25 9.66
C ASP A 235 -11.76 17.79 11.08
N VAL A 236 -10.90 18.16 12.02
CA VAL A 236 -11.10 17.88 13.44
C VAL A 236 -11.75 19.12 14.04
N GLU A 237 -13.08 19.15 14.05
CA GLU A 237 -13.83 20.17 14.77
C GLU A 237 -13.35 20.17 16.24
N ARG A 238 -13.02 21.37 16.74
CA ARG A 238 -12.52 21.59 18.09
C ARG A 238 -13.66 21.71 19.08
#